data_AF-A0A803MQY2-F1
#
_entry.id   AF-A0A803MQY2-F1
#
_cell.length_a   1.000
_cell.length_b   1.000
_cell.length_c   1.000
_cell.angle_alpha   90.00
_cell.angle_beta   90.00
_cell.angle_gamma   90.00
#
_symmetry.space_group_name_H-M   'P 1'
#
loop_
_entity.id
_entity.type
_entity.pdbx_description
1 polymer ?
#
loop_
_entity_poly.entity_id
_entity_poly.type
_entity_poly.pdbx_seq_one_letter_code
_entity_poly.pdbx_strand_id
1 'polypeptide(L)'
;MRKKNGGKCSRVDVLVATRTRKSEKAVNALNLANNTHTIDEINKLKEQREQGLNEKTDEQIIQDVLGKDTHGSLKAYGPGRSITQHFKVKPSQIDLTQEVNEVKKKADQAIEDARKEAENARTEAKQAKLEVEHAKKEAEAVKNDVDRKIAENNAVWEKKFSQLLDFLGAGSSSDTDDLGSQGSKE
;
A
#
# COMPACT_ATOMS: atom_id res chain seq x y z
N MET A 1 38.99 -3.00 -22.51
CA MET A 1 40.07 -2.31 -21.77
C MET A 1 39.93 -2.63 -20.29
N ARG A 2 40.97 -3.19 -19.65
CA ARG A 2 41.05 -3.33 -18.19
C ARG A 2 41.99 -2.24 -17.67
N LYS A 3 41.74 -1.68 -16.47
CA LYS A 3 42.75 -0.86 -15.79
C LYS A 3 44.01 -1.71 -15.58
N LYS A 4 45.19 -1.09 -15.48
CA LYS A 4 46.45 -1.79 -15.13
C LYS A 4 46.33 -2.62 -13.84
N ASN A 5 45.29 -2.36 -13.04
CA ASN A 5 45.02 -2.97 -11.75
C ASN A 5 43.89 -4.04 -11.81
N GLY A 6 43.53 -4.54 -13.00
CA GLY A 6 42.52 -5.60 -13.17
C GLY A 6 41.05 -5.19 -12.97
N GLY A 7 40.78 -3.98 -12.46
CA GLY A 7 39.42 -3.45 -12.27
C GLY A 7 38.67 -3.17 -13.59
N LYS A 8 37.33 -3.28 -13.53
CA LYS A 8 36.42 -2.87 -14.61
C LYS A 8 36.64 -1.37 -14.91
N CYS A 9 36.83 -1.04 -16.17
CA CYS A 9 37.02 0.35 -16.62
C CYS A 9 35.66 1.06 -16.56
N SER A 10 35.60 2.25 -15.92
CA SER A 10 34.39 3.07 -15.93
C SER A 10 34.07 3.55 -17.35
N ARG A 11 32.82 3.91 -17.60
CA ARG A 11 32.38 4.37 -18.93
C ARG A 11 33.04 5.69 -19.32
N VAL A 12 33.27 6.56 -18.34
CA VAL A 12 34.06 7.80 -18.48
C VAL A 12 35.51 7.47 -18.84
N ASP A 13 36.13 6.49 -18.17
CA ASP A 13 37.50 6.07 -18.47
C ASP A 13 37.65 5.56 -19.93
N VAL A 14 36.66 4.82 -20.42
CA VAL A 14 36.62 4.33 -21.82
C VAL A 14 36.50 5.50 -22.80
N LEU A 15 35.69 6.50 -22.46
CA LEU A 15 35.49 7.69 -23.29
C LEU A 15 36.78 8.52 -23.40
N VAL A 16 37.45 8.78 -22.28
CA VAL A 16 38.74 9.48 -22.25
C VAL A 16 39.75 8.75 -23.12
N ALA A 17 39.95 7.45 -22.89
CA ALA A 17 40.90 6.65 -23.67
C ALA A 17 40.61 6.64 -25.18
N THR A 18 39.33 6.66 -25.56
CA THR A 18 38.92 6.71 -26.97
C THR A 18 39.23 8.07 -27.59
N ARG A 19 38.99 9.17 -26.87
CA ARG A 19 39.29 10.53 -27.37
C ARG A 19 40.79 10.78 -27.44
N THR A 20 41.58 10.32 -26.48
CA THR A 20 43.06 10.43 -26.51
C THR A 20 43.64 9.77 -27.77
N ARG A 21 43.15 8.56 -28.11
CA ARG A 21 43.55 7.88 -29.35
C ARG A 21 43.13 8.62 -30.61
N LYS A 22 42.00 9.33 -30.57
CA LYS A 22 41.52 10.13 -31.71
C LYS A 22 42.32 11.41 -31.87
N SER A 23 42.73 12.07 -30.78
CA SER A 23 43.61 13.22 -30.83
C SER A 23 44.99 12.86 -31.40
N GLU A 24 45.56 11.71 -31.03
CA GLU A 24 46.84 11.23 -31.59
C GLU A 24 46.78 11.00 -33.11
N LYS A 25 45.59 10.70 -33.65
CA LYS A 25 45.35 10.45 -35.07
C LYS A 25 44.67 11.62 -35.79
N ALA A 26 44.50 12.77 -35.12
CA ALA A 26 43.74 13.87 -35.66
C ALA A 26 44.55 14.58 -36.75
N VAL A 27 43.96 14.71 -37.94
CA VAL A 27 44.58 15.39 -39.10
C VAL A 27 44.27 16.91 -39.09
N ASN A 28 43.27 17.34 -38.32
CA ASN A 28 42.83 18.75 -38.27
C ASN A 28 42.99 19.31 -36.84
N ALA A 29 43.59 20.50 -36.73
CA ALA A 29 43.80 21.23 -35.49
C ALA A 29 42.51 21.50 -34.70
N LEU A 30 41.39 21.75 -35.39
CA LEU A 30 40.09 21.96 -34.74
C LEU A 30 39.61 20.70 -34.00
N ASN A 31 39.76 19.54 -34.63
CA ASN A 31 39.38 18.26 -34.03
C ASN A 31 40.31 17.87 -32.88
N LEU A 32 41.59 18.23 -32.98
CA LEU A 32 42.54 18.03 -31.90
C LEU A 32 42.13 18.86 -30.67
N ALA A 33 41.92 20.17 -30.85
CA ALA A 33 41.53 21.09 -29.78
C ALA A 33 40.22 20.70 -29.09
N ASN A 34 39.21 20.29 -29.87
CA ASN A 34 37.93 19.84 -29.30
C ASN A 34 38.08 18.56 -28.47
N ASN A 35 38.89 17.60 -28.95
CA ASN A 35 39.12 16.36 -28.21
C ASN A 35 39.91 16.60 -26.92
N THR A 36 40.95 17.45 -26.95
CA THR A 36 41.73 17.79 -25.76
C THR A 36 40.89 18.53 -24.72
N HIS A 37 40.14 19.56 -25.13
CA HIS A 37 39.24 20.30 -24.22
C HIS A 37 38.26 19.38 -23.49
N THR A 38 37.64 18.45 -24.22
CA THR A 38 36.69 17.51 -23.63
C THR A 38 37.36 16.55 -22.64
N ILE A 39 38.58 16.09 -22.95
CA ILE A 39 39.34 15.23 -22.03
C ILE A 39 39.62 15.99 -20.72
N ASP A 40 40.02 17.25 -20.82
CA ASP A 40 40.34 18.09 -19.66
C ASP A 40 39.11 18.33 -18.77
N GLU A 41 37.95 18.63 -19.37
CA GLU A 41 36.69 18.80 -18.61
C GLU A 41 36.24 17.52 -17.91
N ILE A 42 36.34 16.37 -18.60
CA ILE A 42 36.02 15.07 -18.02
C ILE A 42 36.95 14.75 -16.84
N ASN A 43 38.26 14.98 -17.00
CA ASN A 43 39.24 14.73 -15.94
C ASN A 43 38.98 15.63 -14.73
N LYS A 44 38.69 16.91 -14.95
CA LYS A 44 38.33 17.85 -13.88
C LYS A 44 37.11 17.37 -13.08
N LEU A 45 36.04 16.95 -13.75
CA LEU A 45 34.84 16.45 -13.07
C LEU A 45 35.11 15.13 -12.34
N LYS A 46 36.01 14.29 -12.86
CA LYS A 46 36.41 13.04 -12.22
C LYS A 46 37.25 13.29 -10.96
N GLU A 47 38.23 14.20 -11.02
CA GLU A 47 39.05 14.58 -9.87
C GLU A 47 38.18 15.19 -8.75
N GLN A 48 37.22 16.05 -9.10
CA GLN A 48 36.25 16.57 -8.15
C GLN A 48 35.41 15.46 -7.48
N ARG A 49 35.09 14.38 -8.21
CA ARG A 49 34.39 13.22 -7.63
C ARG A 49 35.29 12.46 -6.65
N GLU A 50 36.54 12.22 -7.03
CA GLU A 50 37.53 11.54 -6.18
C GLU A 50 37.83 12.34 -4.91
N GLN A 51 37.73 13.66 -4.96
CA GLN A 51 37.84 14.58 -3.82
C GLN A 51 36.54 14.72 -3.01
N GLY A 52 35.44 14.07 -3.42
CA GLY A 52 34.12 14.18 -2.77
C GLY A 52 33.41 15.52 -2.97
N LEU A 53 33.91 16.38 -3.87
CA LEU A 53 33.30 17.67 -4.21
C LEU A 53 32.12 17.54 -5.18
N ASN A 54 31.95 16.38 -5.81
CA ASN A 54 30.75 16.06 -6.58
C ASN A 54 30.36 14.58 -6.45
N GLU A 55 29.06 14.31 -6.54
CA GLU A 55 28.48 12.95 -6.54
C GLU A 55 27.91 12.57 -7.92
N LYS A 56 28.32 13.28 -8.98
CA LYS A 56 27.78 13.07 -10.32
C LYS A 56 28.11 11.66 -10.77
N THR A 57 27.15 10.93 -11.32
CA THR A 57 27.37 9.61 -11.95
C THR A 57 28.13 9.74 -13.27
N ASP A 58 28.64 8.62 -13.80
CA ASP A 58 29.37 8.60 -15.07
C ASP A 58 28.56 9.20 -16.23
N GLU A 59 27.27 8.90 -16.30
CA GLU A 59 26.40 9.40 -17.36
C GLU A 59 26.11 10.90 -17.22
N GLN A 60 26.01 11.40 -15.98
CA GLN A 60 25.87 12.84 -15.73
C GLN A 60 27.13 13.62 -16.14
N ILE A 61 28.33 13.10 -15.85
CA ILE A 61 29.58 13.70 -16.31
C ILE A 61 29.65 13.72 -17.85
N ILE A 62 29.27 12.61 -18.49
CA ILE A 62 29.26 12.52 -19.96
C ILE A 62 28.27 13.52 -20.55
N GLN A 63 27.08 13.65 -19.96
CA GLN A 63 26.05 14.58 -20.41
C GLN A 63 26.43 16.05 -20.22
N ASP A 64 27.10 16.40 -19.12
CA ASP A 64 27.54 17.77 -18.86
C ASP A 64 28.59 18.23 -19.87
N VAL A 65 29.51 17.34 -20.26
CA VAL A 65 30.62 17.68 -21.16
C VAL A 65 30.24 17.50 -22.64
N LEU A 66 29.49 16.46 -22.98
CA LEU A 66 29.13 16.15 -24.37
C LEU A 66 27.75 16.68 -24.78
N GLY A 67 26.98 17.19 -23.82
CA GLY A 67 25.56 17.47 -23.99
C GLY A 67 24.70 16.22 -23.91
N LYS A 68 23.39 16.43 -23.97
CA LYS A 68 22.40 15.35 -24.03
C LYS A 68 22.69 14.44 -25.23
N ASP A 69 22.73 13.13 -25.00
CA ASP A 69 22.90 12.15 -26.06
C ASP A 69 21.70 12.21 -27.03
N THR A 70 21.92 12.84 -28.19
CA THR A 70 20.94 12.95 -29.26
C THR A 70 20.84 11.67 -30.10
N HIS A 71 21.69 10.65 -29.84
CA HIS A 71 21.83 9.45 -30.67
C HIS A 71 21.78 8.17 -29.82
N GLY A 72 20.68 7.97 -29.10
CA GLY A 72 20.39 6.73 -28.39
C GLY A 72 20.45 5.48 -29.28
N SER A 73 20.84 4.35 -28.66
CA SER A 73 21.22 3.08 -29.28
C SER A 73 20.18 2.48 -30.23
N LEU A 74 20.40 2.63 -31.53
CA LEU A 74 19.98 1.70 -32.59
C LEU A 74 20.65 2.18 -33.88
N LYS A 75 21.81 1.61 -34.21
CA LYS A 75 22.41 1.72 -35.54
C LYS A 75 21.77 0.66 -36.43
N ALA A 76 20.66 1.03 -37.08
CA ALA A 76 20.19 0.27 -38.24
C ALA A 76 21.16 0.60 -39.39
N TYR A 77 22.06 -0.33 -39.72
CA TYR A 77 22.87 -0.22 -40.92
C TYR A 77 22.06 -0.78 -42.09
N GLY A 78 21.66 0.08 -43.03
CA GLY A 78 20.95 -0.30 -44.26
C GLY A 78 20.42 0.93 -45.01
N PRO A 79 20.21 0.85 -46.34
CA PRO A 79 19.54 1.90 -47.09
C PRO A 79 18.06 1.95 -46.68
N GLY A 80 17.72 2.84 -45.75
CA GLY A 80 16.37 3.02 -45.23
C GLY A 80 16.28 4.21 -44.27
N ARG A 81 15.07 4.69 -43.99
CA ARG A 81 14.87 5.75 -42.99
C ARG A 81 15.40 5.27 -41.65
N SER A 82 16.24 6.08 -41.01
CA SER A 82 16.71 5.74 -39.66
C SER A 82 15.52 5.72 -38.70
N ILE A 83 15.57 4.89 -37.66
CA ILE A 83 14.48 4.81 -36.67
C ILE A 83 14.19 6.19 -36.03
N THR A 84 15.20 7.06 -35.98
CA THR A 84 15.08 8.47 -35.55
C THR A 84 14.20 9.30 -36.48
N GLN A 85 14.24 9.07 -37.79
CA GLN A 85 13.31 9.69 -38.75
C GLN A 85 11.87 9.19 -38.60
N HIS A 86 11.67 7.97 -38.09
CA HIS A 86 10.34 7.40 -37.86
C HIS A 86 9.67 7.93 -36.58
N PHE A 87 10.40 7.99 -35.46
CA PHE A 87 9.83 8.33 -34.16
C PHE A 87 9.97 9.80 -33.75
N LYS A 88 10.70 10.62 -34.54
CA LYS A 88 10.92 12.08 -34.39
C LYS A 88 11.50 12.57 -33.05
N VAL A 89 11.54 11.77 -31.98
CA VAL A 89 12.27 12.05 -30.74
C VAL A 89 12.71 10.72 -30.13
N LYS A 90 13.96 10.64 -29.66
CA LYS A 90 14.41 9.55 -28.79
C LYS A 90 14.59 10.14 -27.38
N PRO A 91 13.82 9.70 -26.36
CA PRO A 91 14.28 9.93 -24.99
C PRO A 91 15.63 9.23 -24.83
N SER A 92 16.60 9.91 -24.23
CA SER A 92 17.90 9.34 -23.97
C SER A 92 17.78 8.17 -22.98
N GLN A 93 18.79 7.31 -22.90
CA GLN A 93 18.81 6.24 -21.90
C GLN A 93 18.69 6.80 -20.47
N ILE A 94 19.16 8.03 -20.26
CA ILE A 94 19.07 8.75 -18.99
C ILE A 94 17.62 9.16 -18.72
N ASP A 95 16.93 9.75 -19.70
CA ASP A 95 15.52 10.14 -19.56
C ASP A 95 14.64 8.92 -19.25
N LEU A 96 14.87 7.79 -19.95
CA LEU A 96 14.17 6.53 -19.70
C LEU A 96 14.44 5.98 -18.29
N THR A 97 15.69 6.07 -17.82
CA THR A 97 16.05 5.59 -16.47
C THR A 97 15.42 6.47 -15.39
N GLN A 98 15.35 7.78 -15.63
CA GLN A 98 14.72 8.73 -14.71
C GLN A 98 13.20 8.50 -14.62
N GLU A 99 12.53 8.31 -15.75
CA GLU A 99 11.10 8.01 -15.82
C GLU A 99 10.77 6.69 -15.09
N VAL A 100 11.57 5.63 -15.29
CA VAL A 100 11.40 4.35 -14.58
C VAL A 100 11.55 4.53 -13.07
N ASN A 101 12.52 5.32 -12.62
CA ASN A 101 12.72 5.59 -11.19
C ASN A 101 11.55 6.38 -10.57
N GLU A 102 10.99 7.34 -11.31
CA GLU A 102 9.81 8.09 -10.88
C GLU A 102 8.56 7.22 -10.79
N VAL A 103 8.34 6.37 -11.80
CA VAL A 103 7.24 5.39 -11.79
C VAL A 103 7.38 4.44 -10.61
N LYS A 104 8.59 3.93 -10.34
CA LYS A 104 8.86 3.06 -9.20
C LYS A 104 8.54 3.74 -7.88
N LYS A 105 8.99 4.98 -7.68
CA LYS A 105 8.66 5.76 -6.47
C LYS A 105 7.15 5.95 -6.29
N LYS A 106 6.42 6.27 -7.35
CA LYS A 106 4.96 6.42 -7.30
C LYS A 106 4.26 5.10 -6.97
N ALA A 107 4.73 3.99 -7.54
CA ALA A 107 4.19 2.67 -7.24
C ALA A 107 4.44 2.27 -5.78
N ASP A 108 5.66 2.49 -5.27
CA ASP A 108 6.00 2.20 -3.88
C ASP A 108 5.14 3.05 -2.91
N GLN A 109 4.92 4.33 -3.23
CA GLN A 109 4.04 5.20 -2.44
C GLN A 109 2.59 4.70 -2.44
N ALA A 110 2.06 4.33 -3.61
CA ALA A 110 0.68 3.83 -3.73
C ALA A 110 0.47 2.52 -2.94
N ILE A 111 1.48 1.64 -2.91
CA ILE A 111 1.43 0.41 -2.10
C ILE A 111 1.39 0.75 -0.61
N GLU A 112 2.20 1.71 -0.17
CA GLU A 112 2.25 2.10 1.24
C GLU A 112 0.96 2.78 1.71
N ASP A 113 0.38 3.63 0.87
CA ASP A 113 -0.90 4.27 1.16
C ASP A 113 -2.03 3.23 1.24
N ALA A 114 -2.07 2.27 0.32
CA ALA A 114 -3.05 1.17 0.35
C ALA A 114 -2.89 0.28 1.59
N ARG A 115 -1.66 0.06 2.07
CA ARG A 115 -1.39 -0.69 3.32
C ARG A 115 -1.93 0.05 4.54
N LYS A 116 -1.70 1.36 4.63
CA LYS A 116 -2.23 2.19 5.73
C LYS A 116 -3.76 2.21 5.74
N GLU A 117 -4.39 2.34 4.58
CA GLU A 117 -5.84 2.32 4.47
C GLU A 117 -6.42 0.95 4.90
N ALA A 118 -5.80 -0.15 4.47
CA ALA A 118 -6.20 -1.50 4.89
C ALA A 118 -6.03 -1.73 6.40
N GLU A 119 -4.97 -1.17 7.01
CA GLU A 119 -4.76 -1.25 8.46
C GLU A 119 -5.84 -0.46 9.22
N ASN A 120 -6.16 0.76 8.78
CA ASN A 120 -7.23 1.57 9.37
C ASN A 120 -8.59 0.88 9.25
N ALA A 121 -8.93 0.33 8.08
CA ALA A 121 -10.17 -0.43 7.92
C ALA A 121 -10.24 -1.65 8.88
N ARG A 122 -9.08 -2.28 9.16
CA ARG A 122 -9.00 -3.41 10.09
C ARG A 122 -9.19 -2.97 11.55
N THR A 123 -8.68 -1.81 11.95
CA THR A 123 -8.86 -1.29 13.31
C THR A 123 -10.31 -0.87 13.54
N GLU A 124 -10.91 -0.16 12.57
CA GLU A 124 -12.34 0.21 12.60
C GLU A 124 -13.23 -1.03 12.67
N ALA A 125 -12.97 -2.06 11.87
CA ALA A 125 -13.74 -3.31 11.92
C ALA A 125 -13.60 -4.04 13.28
N LYS A 126 -12.44 -3.98 13.93
CA LYS A 126 -12.26 -4.53 15.28
C LYS A 126 -13.06 -3.73 16.31
N GLN A 127 -13.05 -2.41 16.22
CA GLN A 127 -13.79 -1.56 17.12
C GLN A 127 -15.30 -1.78 16.98
N ALA A 128 -15.81 -1.82 15.75
CA ALA A 128 -17.22 -2.14 15.48
C ALA A 128 -17.63 -3.51 16.05
N LYS A 129 -16.75 -4.53 15.94
CA LYS A 129 -17.00 -5.84 16.57
C LYS A 129 -17.09 -5.76 18.10
N LEU A 130 -16.24 -4.97 18.74
CA LEU A 130 -16.29 -4.78 20.20
C LEU A 130 -17.58 -4.06 20.63
N GLU A 131 -18.01 -3.05 19.88
CA GLU A 131 -19.26 -2.32 20.13
C GLU A 131 -20.49 -3.25 19.97
N VAL A 132 -20.50 -4.09 18.94
CA VAL A 132 -21.57 -5.10 18.74
C VAL A 132 -21.61 -6.11 19.88
N GLU A 133 -20.45 -6.62 20.33
CA GLU A 133 -20.38 -7.54 21.46
C GLU A 133 -20.85 -6.88 22.77
N HIS A 134 -20.54 -5.59 22.97
CA HIS A 134 -21.03 -4.83 24.11
C HIS A 134 -22.55 -4.67 24.07
N ALA A 135 -23.10 -4.21 22.95
CA ALA A 135 -24.55 -4.05 22.75
C ALA A 135 -25.30 -5.38 22.94
N LYS A 136 -24.71 -6.51 22.51
CA LYS A 136 -25.28 -7.84 22.72
C LYS A 136 -25.36 -8.20 24.20
N LYS A 137 -24.31 -7.93 24.98
CA LYS A 137 -24.30 -8.17 26.43
C LYS A 137 -25.33 -7.30 27.15
N GLU A 138 -25.47 -6.03 26.76
CA GLU A 138 -26.48 -5.14 27.32
C GLU A 138 -27.90 -5.63 27.00
N ALA A 139 -28.15 -6.03 25.75
CA ALA A 139 -29.44 -6.58 25.35
C ALA A 139 -29.78 -7.87 26.12
N GLU A 140 -28.80 -8.75 26.36
CA GLU A 140 -28.98 -9.96 27.16
C GLU A 140 -29.28 -9.63 28.63
N ALA A 141 -28.60 -8.64 29.21
CA ALA A 141 -28.89 -8.17 30.57
C ALA A 141 -30.30 -7.59 30.70
N VAL A 142 -30.73 -6.77 29.72
CA VAL A 142 -32.09 -6.22 29.68
C VAL A 142 -33.13 -7.33 29.55
N LYS A 143 -32.90 -8.31 28.66
CA LYS A 143 -33.79 -9.46 28.50
C LYS A 143 -33.96 -10.21 29.82
N ASN A 144 -32.86 -10.52 30.50
CA ASN A 144 -32.89 -11.24 31.79
C ASN A 144 -33.65 -10.44 32.88
N ASP A 145 -33.50 -9.11 32.91
CA ASP A 145 -34.26 -8.27 33.85
C ASP A 145 -35.77 -8.25 33.54
N VAL A 146 -36.13 -8.21 32.26
CA VAL A 146 -37.53 -8.29 31.81
C VAL A 146 -38.14 -9.65 32.18
N ASP A 147 -37.44 -10.75 31.89
CA ASP A 147 -37.90 -12.11 32.22
C ASP A 147 -38.11 -12.27 33.73
N ARG A 148 -37.20 -11.73 34.55
CA ARG A 148 -37.34 -11.70 36.01
C ARG A 148 -38.58 -10.94 36.46
N LYS A 149 -38.81 -9.73 35.91
CA LYS A 149 -40.00 -8.92 36.25
C LYS A 149 -41.31 -9.59 35.84
N ILE A 150 -41.32 -10.30 34.71
CA ILE A 150 -42.48 -11.10 34.29
C ILE A 150 -42.75 -12.22 35.29
N ALA A 151 -41.71 -12.95 35.71
CA ALA A 151 -41.85 -14.02 36.70
C ALA A 151 -42.37 -13.49 38.05
N GLU A 152 -41.83 -12.37 38.53
CA GLU A 152 -42.30 -11.69 39.75
C GLU A 152 -43.77 -11.25 39.63
N ASN A 153 -44.16 -10.69 38.48
CA ASN A 153 -45.53 -10.26 38.21
C ASN A 153 -46.50 -11.46 38.20
N ASN A 154 -46.12 -12.55 37.52
CA ASN A 154 -46.91 -13.77 37.47
C ASN A 154 -47.10 -14.37 38.86
N ALA A 155 -46.05 -14.43 39.68
CA ALA A 155 -46.14 -14.92 41.06
C ALA A 155 -47.10 -14.07 41.93
N VAL A 156 -47.11 -12.75 41.74
CA VAL A 156 -48.06 -11.85 42.42
C VAL A 156 -49.49 -12.14 41.96
N TRP A 157 -49.71 -12.34 40.66
CA TRP A 157 -51.03 -12.67 40.14
C TRP A 157 -51.51 -14.03 40.61
N GLU A 158 -50.68 -15.06 40.55
CA GLU A 158 -51.01 -16.39 41.08
C GLU A 158 -51.43 -16.30 42.55
N LYS A 159 -50.67 -15.58 43.38
CA LYS A 159 -51.03 -15.35 44.78
C LYS A 159 -52.39 -14.65 44.94
N LYS A 160 -52.66 -13.61 44.14
CA LYS A 160 -53.95 -12.89 44.17
C LYS A 160 -55.11 -13.78 43.73
N PHE A 161 -54.90 -14.58 42.67
CA PHE A 161 -55.90 -15.52 42.18
C PHE A 161 -56.21 -16.60 43.22
N SER A 162 -55.19 -17.17 43.87
CA SER A 162 -55.38 -18.13 44.96
C SER A 162 -56.16 -17.52 46.12
N GLN A 163 -55.83 -16.29 46.54
CA GLN A 163 -56.58 -15.59 47.59
C GLN A 163 -58.05 -15.35 47.23
N LEU A 164 -58.35 -15.02 45.97
CA LEU A 164 -59.73 -14.86 45.51
C LEU A 164 -60.49 -16.19 45.51
N LEU A 165 -59.85 -17.27 45.08
CA LEU A 165 -60.44 -18.61 45.11
C LEU A 165 -60.70 -19.09 46.54
N ASP A 166 -59.78 -18.84 47.48
CA ASP A 166 -59.96 -19.14 48.90
C ASP A 166 -61.12 -18.33 49.50
N PHE A 167 -61.23 -17.04 49.16
CA PHE A 167 -62.33 -16.18 49.61
C PHE A 167 -63.69 -16.62 49.06
N LEU A 168 -63.76 -16.98 47.79
CA LEU A 168 -64.98 -17.49 47.14
C LEU A 168 -65.35 -18.89 47.65
N GLY A 169 -64.36 -19.75 47.90
CA GLY A 169 -64.54 -21.09 48.47
C GLY A 169 -65.00 -21.05 49.94
N ALA A 170 -64.50 -20.10 50.73
CA ALA A 170 -64.95 -19.87 52.10
C ALA A 170 -66.38 -19.29 52.20
N GLY A 171 -66.92 -18.75 51.10
CA GLY A 171 -68.31 -18.31 50.99
C GLY A 171 -69.33 -19.43 50.71
N SER A 172 -68.88 -20.68 50.50
CA SER A 172 -69.74 -21.84 50.22
C SER A 172 -69.91 -22.77 51.43
N SER A 173 -69.90 -22.20 52.65
CA SER A 173 -70.39 -22.85 53.85
C SER A 173 -71.71 -22.19 54.23
N SER A 174 -72.79 -22.71 53.65
CA SER A 174 -74.13 -22.60 54.24
C SER A 174 -74.67 -24.01 54.31
N ASP A 175 -74.85 -24.47 55.55
CA ASP A 175 -75.53 -25.69 55.91
C ASP A 175 -76.87 -25.81 55.17
N THR A 176 -77.12 -26.98 54.59
CA THR A 176 -78.49 -27.49 54.40
C THR A 176 -78.48 -28.97 54.73
N ASP A 177 -78.93 -29.25 55.95
CA ASP A 177 -79.40 -30.56 56.37
C ASP A 177 -80.55 -31.06 55.47
N ASP A 178 -80.59 -32.38 55.36
CA ASP A 178 -81.78 -33.24 55.27
C ASP A 178 -82.78 -32.99 54.12
N LEU A 179 -82.80 -33.91 53.15
CA LEU A 179 -84.03 -34.61 52.74
C LEU A 179 -83.66 -35.93 52.05
N GLY A 180 -84.03 -37.04 52.67
CA GLY A 180 -83.91 -38.38 52.10
C GLY A 180 -84.75 -38.60 50.85
N SER A 181 -84.33 -39.55 50.02
CA SER A 181 -85.22 -40.26 49.10
C SER A 181 -84.74 -41.69 48.88
N GLN A 182 -85.66 -42.61 49.16
CA GLN A 182 -85.58 -44.07 48.97
C GLN A 182 -85.22 -44.47 47.53
N GLY A 183 -84.66 -45.67 47.37
CA GLY A 183 -84.64 -46.36 46.08
C GLY A 183 -83.82 -47.66 46.06
N SER A 184 -84.49 -48.78 46.28
CA SER A 184 -84.03 -50.17 46.27
C SER A 184 -83.27 -50.65 45.02
N LYS A 185 -82.39 -51.65 45.25
CA LYS A 185 -82.16 -52.94 44.51
C LYS A 185 -80.73 -53.38 44.87
N GLU A 186 -80.41 -54.59 45.29
CA GLU A 186 -81.03 -55.93 45.33
C GLU A 186 -80.45 -56.69 46.53
#